data_AF-A0A957IP08-F1
#
_entry.id   AF-A0A957IP08-F1
#
_cell.length_a   1.000
_cell.length_b   1.000
_cell.length_c   1.000
_cell.angle_alpha   90.00
_cell.angle_beta   90.00
_cell.angle_gamma   90.00
#
_symmetry.space_group_name_H-M   'P 1'
#
loop_
_entity.id
_entity.type
_entity.pdbx_description
1 polymer ?
#
loop_
_entity_poly.entity_id
_entity_poly.type
_entity_poly.pdbx_seq_one_letter_code
_entity_poly.pdbx_strand_id
1 'polypeptide(L)'
;DVSKEAADMVLLDDNFATIVAAIEEGRKVYDNIRKFIKYTLSSNTGELIVMLVAPFLGMPLPLVPLQILWINLVTDGLPGLALAVENSERGIMRRTPFRPNESVFSRGMGARILWIGILMGLVSLLMGRIYWTPEADPHGTWQTMVFTTLTLAQMGNALAIRSSIDSLFTIGVFSNPLMIASVLLTFVLQLALIYVPFLQKIFNTVPLSGMELLFSLLASFSVFVVVELEKWFRRQRGE
;
A
#
# COMPACT_ATOMS: atom_id res chain seq x y z
N ASP A 1 1.09 7.11 -45.45
CA ASP A 1 0.02 6.29 -44.84
C ASP A 1 0.49 4.91 -44.43
N VAL A 2 1.07 4.10 -45.33
CA VAL A 2 1.62 2.76 -45.00
C VAL A 2 2.58 2.78 -43.79
N SER A 3 3.53 3.73 -43.73
CA SER A 3 4.45 3.83 -42.58
C SER A 3 3.77 4.25 -41.27
N LYS A 4 2.62 4.94 -41.34
CA LYS A 4 1.83 5.33 -40.16
C LYS A 4 1.03 4.13 -39.63
N GLU A 5 0.49 3.30 -40.53
CA GLU A 5 -0.24 2.08 -40.18
C GLU A 5 0.67 0.97 -39.62
N ALA A 6 1.96 0.97 -40.01
CA ALA A 6 2.94 0.00 -39.52
C ALA A 6 3.64 0.41 -38.20
N ALA A 7 3.45 1.63 -37.71
CA ALA A 7 4.15 2.15 -36.54
C ALA A 7 3.31 2.05 -35.26
N ASP A 8 3.95 1.71 -34.13
CA ASP A 8 3.30 1.69 -32.81
C ASP A 8 3.01 3.09 -32.26
N MET A 9 3.67 4.12 -32.80
CA MET A 9 3.50 5.52 -32.42
C MET A 9 3.68 6.42 -33.64
N VAL A 10 2.75 7.37 -33.82
CA VAL A 10 2.77 8.35 -34.92
C VAL A 10 2.86 9.75 -34.33
N LEU A 11 3.82 10.54 -34.81
CA LEU A 11 3.94 11.96 -34.46
C LEU A 11 3.00 12.76 -35.36
N LEU A 12 2.08 13.52 -34.77
CA LEU A 12 1.14 14.36 -35.51
C LEU A 12 1.69 15.75 -35.82
N ASP A 13 2.69 16.18 -35.06
CA ASP A 13 3.34 17.49 -35.11
C ASP A 13 4.70 17.48 -35.81
N ASP A 14 5.13 16.30 -36.31
CA ASP A 14 6.42 16.05 -36.94
C ASP A 14 7.64 16.54 -36.11
N ASN A 15 7.51 16.62 -34.78
CA ASN A 15 8.54 17.15 -33.89
C ASN A 15 9.27 16.05 -33.12
N PHE A 16 10.60 15.96 -33.29
CA PHE A 16 11.43 15.02 -32.55
C PHE A 16 11.40 15.23 -31.02
N ALA A 17 11.11 16.44 -30.54
CA ALA A 17 10.95 16.71 -29.11
C ALA A 17 9.81 15.88 -28.49
N THR A 18 8.78 15.56 -29.28
CA THR A 18 7.63 14.75 -28.86
C THR A 18 8.05 13.30 -28.55
N ILE A 19 9.09 12.79 -29.21
CA ILE A 19 9.67 11.48 -28.86
C ILE A 19 10.31 11.53 -27.47
N VAL A 20 11.03 12.61 -27.14
CA VAL A 20 11.67 12.76 -25.82
C VAL A 20 10.62 12.86 -24.72
N ALA A 21 9.55 13.63 -24.96
CA ALA A 21 8.42 13.72 -24.03
C ALA A 21 7.70 12.36 -23.86
N ALA A 22 7.50 11.61 -24.94
CA ALA A 22 6.93 10.27 -24.89
C ALA A 22 7.81 9.29 -24.08
N ILE A 23 9.14 9.39 -24.20
CA ILE A 23 10.07 8.60 -23.37
C ILE A 23 9.96 8.96 -21.90
N GLU A 24 9.83 10.25 -21.56
CA GLU A 24 9.64 10.71 -20.18
C GLU A 24 8.35 10.16 -19.57
N GLU A 25 7.22 10.28 -20.29
CA GLU A 25 5.94 9.73 -19.84
C GLU A 25 5.96 8.19 -19.76
N GLY A 26 6.58 7.50 -20.71
CA GLY A 26 6.76 6.05 -20.65
C GLY A 26 7.55 5.60 -19.41
N ARG A 27 8.62 6.33 -19.06
CA ARG A 27 9.39 6.10 -17.83
C ARG A 27 8.55 6.32 -16.57
N LYS A 28 7.67 7.33 -16.56
CA LYS A 28 6.78 7.65 -15.44
C LYS A 28 5.72 6.58 -15.25
N VAL A 29 5.06 6.16 -16.34
CA VAL A 29 4.07 5.07 -16.32
C VAL A 29 4.70 3.79 -15.77
N TYR A 30 5.90 3.43 -16.22
CA TYR A 30 6.59 2.23 -15.73
C TYR A 30 6.92 2.31 -14.23
N ASP A 31 7.37 3.46 -13.72
CA ASP A 31 7.58 3.66 -12.28
C ASP A 31 6.30 3.51 -11.48
N ASN A 32 5.20 4.09 -11.97
CA ASN A 32 3.91 4.05 -11.31
C ASN A 32 3.35 2.61 -11.26
N ILE A 33 3.51 1.84 -12.34
CA ILE A 33 3.19 0.40 -12.35
C ILE A 33 4.04 -0.34 -11.30
N ARG A 34 5.34 -0.05 -11.22
CA ARG A 34 6.22 -0.66 -10.23
C ARG A 34 5.85 -0.31 -8.78
N LYS A 35 5.43 0.92 -8.52
CA LYS A 35 4.89 1.35 -7.21
C LYS A 35 3.60 0.62 -6.87
N PHE A 36 2.67 0.52 -7.84
CA PHE A 36 1.43 -0.23 -7.69
C PHE A 36 1.69 -1.70 -7.34
N ILE A 37 2.54 -2.38 -8.11
CA ILE A 37 2.94 -3.77 -7.86
C ILE A 37 3.58 -3.92 -6.47
N LYS A 38 4.49 -3.02 -6.11
CA LYS A 38 5.12 -3.01 -4.79
C LYS A 38 4.08 -2.87 -3.68
N TYR A 39 3.13 -1.96 -3.83
CA TYR A 39 2.07 -1.71 -2.87
C TYR A 39 1.17 -2.94 -2.70
N THR A 40 0.52 -3.41 -3.77
CA THR A 40 -0.43 -4.53 -3.74
C THR A 40 0.23 -5.82 -3.22
N LEU A 41 1.45 -6.13 -3.67
CA LEU A 41 2.12 -7.35 -3.20
C LEU A 41 2.60 -7.23 -1.76
N SER A 42 2.96 -6.03 -1.27
CA SER A 42 3.30 -5.85 0.15
C SER A 42 2.04 -6.02 1.01
N SER A 43 0.91 -5.45 0.59
CA SER A 43 -0.40 -5.61 1.25
C SER A 43 -0.78 -7.09 1.33
N ASN A 44 -0.76 -7.80 0.20
CA ASN A 44 -1.08 -9.23 0.13
C ASN A 44 -0.12 -10.07 0.99
N THR A 45 1.16 -9.73 1.00
CA THR A 45 2.14 -10.43 1.85
C THR A 45 1.79 -10.23 3.33
N GLY A 46 1.41 -9.03 3.75
CA GLY A 46 0.99 -8.77 5.14
C GLY A 46 -0.27 -9.53 5.53
N GLU A 47 -1.26 -9.59 4.64
CA GLU A 47 -2.48 -10.38 4.84
C GLU A 47 -2.16 -11.87 4.98
N LEU A 48 -1.33 -12.42 4.08
CA LEU A 48 -0.88 -13.80 4.13
C LEU A 48 -0.12 -14.11 5.41
N ILE A 49 0.75 -13.22 5.88
CA ILE A 49 1.50 -13.40 7.13
C ILE A 49 0.54 -13.46 8.33
N VAL A 50 -0.44 -12.55 8.40
CA VAL A 50 -1.46 -12.56 9.46
C VAL A 50 -2.23 -13.88 9.45
N MET A 51 -2.75 -14.27 8.28
CA MET A 51 -3.56 -15.47 8.11
C MET A 51 -2.77 -16.76 8.36
N LEU A 52 -1.49 -16.80 8.00
CA LEU A 52 -0.63 -17.95 8.16
C LEU A 52 -0.15 -18.10 9.61
N VAL A 53 0.32 -17.02 10.24
CA VAL A 53 1.00 -17.08 11.54
C VAL A 53 0.00 -17.23 12.69
N ALA A 54 -1.20 -16.63 12.61
CA ALA A 54 -2.18 -16.68 13.69
C ALA A 54 -2.56 -18.12 14.14
N PRO A 55 -2.85 -19.09 13.24
CA PRO A 55 -3.12 -20.48 13.63
C PRO A 55 -1.94 -21.16 14.32
N PHE A 56 -0.69 -20.86 13.94
CA PHE A 56 0.49 -21.41 14.63
C PHE A 56 0.65 -20.87 16.06
N LEU A 57 0.04 -19.73 16.38
CA LEU A 57 -0.04 -19.18 17.74
C LEU A 57 -1.24 -19.72 18.52
N GLY A 58 -2.02 -20.65 17.97
CA GLY A 58 -3.24 -21.18 18.57
C GLY A 58 -4.45 -20.26 18.46
N MET A 59 -4.36 -19.19 17.65
CA MET A 59 -5.46 -18.25 17.44
C MET A 59 -6.39 -18.75 16.32
N PRO A 60 -7.69 -18.40 16.35
CA PRO A 60 -8.59 -18.65 15.23
C PRO A 60 -8.17 -17.88 13.97
N LEU A 61 -8.90 -18.04 12.87
CA LEU A 61 -8.66 -17.24 11.67
C LEU A 61 -8.82 -15.73 11.97
N PRO A 62 -7.80 -14.90 11.71
CA PRO A 62 -7.77 -13.50 12.12
C PRO A 62 -8.67 -12.60 11.27
N LEU A 63 -8.90 -12.96 10.02
CA LEU A 63 -9.74 -12.22 9.09
C LEU A 63 -10.79 -13.15 8.49
N VAL A 64 -12.00 -12.64 8.32
CA VAL A 64 -13.05 -13.35 7.57
C VAL A 64 -12.90 -13.06 6.06
N PRO A 65 -13.37 -13.95 5.17
CA PRO A 65 -13.23 -13.77 3.72
C PRO A 65 -13.74 -12.43 3.19
N LEU A 66 -14.79 -11.88 3.80
CA LEU A 66 -15.33 -10.59 3.38
C LEU A 66 -14.44 -9.40 3.76
N GLN A 67 -13.74 -9.46 4.90
CA GLN A 67 -12.75 -8.45 5.30
C GLN A 67 -11.55 -8.48 4.34
N ILE A 68 -11.13 -9.67 3.93
CA ILE A 68 -10.08 -9.87 2.91
C ILE A 68 -10.50 -9.27 1.57
N LEU A 69 -11.73 -9.53 1.12
CA LEU A 69 -12.26 -8.99 -0.13
C LEU A 69 -12.33 -7.45 -0.08
N TRP A 70 -12.70 -6.89 1.07
CA TRP A 70 -12.71 -5.45 1.28
C TRP A 70 -11.32 -4.83 1.21
N ILE A 71 -10.33 -5.46 1.85
CA ILE A 71 -8.93 -5.04 1.78
C ILE A 71 -8.47 -5.02 0.32
N ASN A 72 -8.63 -6.13 -0.40
CA ASN A 72 -8.14 -6.27 -1.77
C ASN A 72 -8.88 -5.40 -2.79
N LEU A 73 -10.18 -5.15 -2.60
CA LEU A 73 -10.98 -4.37 -3.54
C LEU A 73 -10.91 -2.87 -3.26
N VAL A 74 -11.22 -2.46 -2.03
CA VAL A 74 -11.39 -1.05 -1.69
C VAL A 74 -10.07 -0.46 -1.23
N THR A 75 -9.43 -1.12 -0.26
CA THR A 75 -8.20 -0.61 0.37
C THR A 75 -7.03 -0.66 -0.59
N ASP A 76 -6.91 -1.70 -1.43
CA ASP A 76 -5.84 -1.79 -2.41
C ASP A 76 -6.19 -1.17 -3.77
N GLY A 77 -7.46 -1.26 -4.19
CA GLY A 77 -7.90 -0.74 -5.48
C GLY A 77 -7.82 0.78 -5.57
N LEU A 78 -8.34 1.51 -4.58
CA LEU A 78 -8.41 2.97 -4.64
C LEU A 78 -7.01 3.62 -4.61
N PRO A 79 -6.11 3.32 -3.65
CA PRO A 79 -4.75 3.86 -3.67
C PRO A 79 -3.94 3.34 -4.87
N GLY A 80 -4.24 2.13 -5.37
CA GLY A 80 -3.59 1.60 -6.55
C GLY A 80 -3.86 2.43 -7.80
N LEU A 81 -5.10 2.85 -8.01
CA LEU A 81 -5.46 3.80 -9.07
C LEU A 81 -4.79 5.17 -8.86
N ALA A 82 -4.71 5.63 -7.61
CA ALA A 82 -4.04 6.89 -7.30
C ALA A 82 -2.51 6.84 -7.54
N LEU A 83 -1.87 5.68 -7.36
CA LEU A 83 -0.44 5.48 -7.67
C LEU A 83 -0.18 5.52 -9.18
N ALA A 84 -1.14 5.07 -10.01
CA ALA A 84 -0.99 5.07 -11.47
C ALA A 84 -0.79 6.48 -12.04
N VAL A 85 -1.35 7.49 -11.38
CA VAL A 85 -1.33 8.91 -11.79
C VAL A 85 -0.35 9.77 -10.98
N GLU A 86 0.56 9.13 -10.23
CA GLU A 86 1.58 9.86 -9.46
C GLU A 86 2.55 10.64 -10.37
N ASN A 87 3.06 11.76 -9.85
CA ASN A 87 4.00 12.60 -10.58
C ASN A 87 5.36 11.89 -10.81
N SER A 88 6.11 12.35 -11.81
CA SER A 88 7.43 11.80 -12.13
C SER A 88 8.40 11.99 -10.96
N GLU A 89 9.22 10.97 -10.70
CA GLU A 89 10.29 11.09 -9.70
C GLU A 89 11.37 12.07 -10.18
N ARG A 90 12.03 12.75 -9.22
CA ARG A 90 13.11 13.69 -9.53
C ARG A 90 14.24 12.98 -10.28
N GLY A 91 14.65 13.54 -11.41
CA GLY A 91 15.73 12.98 -12.22
C GLY A 91 15.32 11.79 -13.09
N ILE A 92 14.03 11.61 -13.39
CA ILE A 92 13.52 10.52 -14.25
C ILE A 92 14.21 10.39 -15.62
N MET A 93 14.66 11.51 -16.19
CA MET A 93 15.40 11.55 -17.45
C MET A 93 16.92 11.38 -17.28
N ARG A 94 17.46 11.58 -16.07
CA ARG A 94 18.90 11.44 -15.77
C ARG A 94 19.30 10.02 -15.41
N ARG A 95 18.35 9.19 -14.94
CA ARG A 95 18.60 7.77 -14.64
C ARG A 95 18.77 6.94 -15.92
N THR A 96 19.56 5.88 -15.81
CA THR A 96 19.74 4.89 -16.88
C THR A 96 18.44 4.12 -17.13
N PRO A 97 18.13 3.78 -18.40
CA PRO A 97 16.98 2.93 -18.73
C PRO A 97 16.99 1.60 -17.97
N PHE A 98 15.80 1.02 -17.77
CA PHE A 98 15.67 -0.37 -17.34
C PHE A 98 16.18 -1.30 -18.45
N ARG A 99 16.85 -2.40 -18.09
CA ARG A 99 17.27 -3.39 -19.10
C ARG A 99 16.02 -4.16 -19.56
N PRO A 100 15.85 -4.45 -20.86
CA PRO A 100 14.67 -5.16 -21.36
C PRO A 100 14.40 -6.52 -20.68
N ASN A 101 15.47 -7.20 -20.24
CA ASN A 101 15.38 -8.51 -19.59
C ASN A 101 15.44 -8.44 -18.06
N GLU A 102 15.41 -7.25 -17.46
CA GLU A 102 15.38 -7.08 -16.01
C GLU A 102 13.97 -7.33 -15.47
N SER A 103 13.83 -8.23 -14.49
CA SER A 103 12.54 -8.52 -13.85
C SER A 103 11.93 -7.27 -13.21
N VAL A 104 10.60 -7.18 -13.17
CA VAL A 104 9.88 -6.11 -12.46
C VAL A 104 10.28 -6.06 -10.97
N PHE A 105 10.64 -7.20 -10.38
CA PHE A 105 11.08 -7.35 -8.98
C PHE A 105 12.55 -7.00 -8.70
N SER A 106 13.28 -6.63 -9.73
CA SER A 106 14.69 -6.23 -9.66
C SER A 106 14.95 -5.02 -8.75
N ARG A 107 16.23 -4.70 -8.53
CA ARG A 107 16.69 -3.55 -7.71
C ARG A 107 16.18 -3.60 -6.26
N GLY A 108 16.11 -4.81 -5.71
CA GLY A 108 15.69 -5.05 -4.33
C GLY A 108 14.20 -4.80 -4.08
N MET A 109 13.35 -4.73 -5.11
CA MET A 109 11.91 -4.59 -4.92
C MET A 109 11.31 -5.83 -4.23
N GLY A 110 11.66 -7.03 -4.68
CA GLY A 110 11.11 -8.27 -4.10
C GLY A 110 11.41 -8.42 -2.60
N ALA A 111 12.65 -8.18 -2.18
CA ALA A 111 13.03 -8.20 -0.78
C ALA A 111 12.25 -7.15 0.06
N ARG A 112 12.03 -5.96 -0.51
CA ARG A 112 11.25 -4.90 0.15
C ARG A 112 9.77 -5.22 0.26
N ILE A 113 9.18 -5.88 -0.75
CA ILE A 113 7.80 -6.38 -0.68
C ILE A 113 7.65 -7.34 0.49
N LEU A 114 8.56 -8.31 0.61
CA LEU A 114 8.54 -9.27 1.71
C LEU A 114 8.74 -8.60 3.06
N TRP A 115 9.73 -7.73 3.19
CA TRP A 115 10.03 -7.02 4.44
C TRP A 115 8.85 -6.17 4.92
N ILE A 116 8.27 -5.34 4.06
CA ILE A 116 7.16 -4.45 4.41
C ILE A 116 5.90 -5.27 4.71
N GLY A 117 5.63 -6.32 3.92
CA GLY A 117 4.52 -7.24 4.17
C GLY A 117 4.63 -7.93 5.53
N ILE A 118 5.78 -8.51 5.84
CA ILE A 118 6.05 -9.14 7.14
C ILE A 118 5.88 -8.13 8.27
N LEU A 119 6.42 -6.92 8.13
CA LEU A 119 6.27 -5.85 9.12
C LEU A 119 4.78 -5.52 9.38
N MET A 120 4.01 -5.26 8.33
CA MET A 120 2.56 -4.99 8.46
C MET A 120 1.83 -6.16 9.11
N GLY A 121 2.14 -7.38 8.69
CA GLY A 121 1.47 -8.56 9.20
C GLY A 121 1.78 -8.83 10.68
N LEU A 122 3.05 -8.70 11.09
CA LEU A 122 3.46 -8.88 12.47
C LEU A 122 2.92 -7.79 13.39
N VAL A 123 2.91 -6.52 12.96
CA VAL A 123 2.35 -5.41 13.75
C VAL A 123 0.85 -5.61 13.98
N SER A 124 0.10 -5.95 12.93
CA SER A 124 -1.34 -6.21 13.04
C SER A 124 -1.64 -7.45 13.88
N LEU A 125 -0.87 -8.52 13.71
CA LEU A 125 -1.02 -9.73 14.50
C LEU A 125 -0.66 -9.51 15.97
N LEU A 126 0.37 -8.70 16.27
CA LEU A 126 0.71 -8.33 17.64
C LEU A 126 -0.46 -7.60 18.31
N MET A 127 -1.09 -6.66 17.62
CA MET A 127 -2.30 -6.00 18.12
C MET A 127 -3.43 -7.00 18.38
N GLY A 128 -3.69 -7.93 17.46
CA GLY A 128 -4.64 -9.01 17.70
C GLY A 128 -4.29 -9.87 18.91
N ARG A 129 -3.02 -10.22 19.06
CA ARG A 129 -2.53 -11.11 20.11
C ARG A 129 -2.62 -10.50 21.52
N ILE A 130 -2.47 -9.19 21.64
CA ILE A 130 -2.62 -8.45 22.91
C ILE A 130 -4.08 -8.52 23.40
N TYR A 131 -5.04 -8.43 22.49
CA TYR A 131 -6.47 -8.43 22.80
C TYR A 131 -7.07 -9.85 22.84
N TRP A 132 -6.42 -10.81 22.19
CA TRP A 132 -6.86 -12.19 22.19
C TRP A 132 -6.59 -12.88 23.53
N THR A 133 -7.67 -13.26 24.20
CA THR A 133 -7.64 -14.11 25.39
C THR A 133 -8.72 -15.21 25.22
N PRO A 134 -8.39 -16.50 25.43
CA PRO A 134 -9.34 -17.60 25.23
C PRO A 134 -10.64 -17.48 26.04
N GLU A 135 -10.60 -16.78 27.17
CA GLU A 135 -11.69 -16.68 28.14
C GLU A 135 -12.38 -15.30 28.12
N ALA A 136 -11.74 -14.26 27.57
CA ALA A 136 -12.17 -12.86 27.77
C ALA A 136 -12.57 -12.11 26.48
N ASP A 137 -12.52 -12.73 25.30
CA ASP A 137 -13.05 -12.13 24.06
C ASP A 137 -14.22 -12.93 23.45
N PRO A 138 -15.43 -12.82 24.05
CA PRO A 138 -16.64 -13.44 23.51
C PRO A 138 -17.19 -12.75 22.25
N HIS A 139 -16.65 -11.59 21.85
CA HIS A 139 -17.23 -10.74 20.81
C HIS A 139 -16.37 -10.60 19.54
N GLY A 140 -15.11 -11.03 19.56
CA GLY A 140 -14.22 -10.95 18.40
C GLY A 140 -13.56 -9.58 18.23
N THR A 141 -13.35 -8.85 19.34
CA THR A 141 -12.66 -7.55 19.34
C THR A 141 -11.25 -7.67 18.75
N TRP A 142 -10.54 -8.76 19.05
CA TRP A 142 -9.21 -9.02 18.53
C TRP A 142 -9.17 -9.08 16.99
N GLN A 143 -10.20 -9.65 16.33
CA GLN A 143 -10.28 -9.70 14.86
C GLN A 143 -10.49 -8.31 14.28
N THR A 144 -11.33 -7.49 14.93
CA THR A 144 -11.56 -6.10 14.51
C THR A 144 -10.30 -5.24 14.68
N MET A 145 -9.50 -5.49 15.73
CA MET A 145 -8.20 -4.86 15.94
C MET A 145 -7.19 -5.22 14.84
N VAL A 146 -7.10 -6.51 14.47
CA VAL A 146 -6.23 -6.96 13.38
C VAL A 146 -6.68 -6.33 12.06
N PHE A 147 -7.96 -6.42 11.74
CA PHE A 147 -8.54 -5.85 10.52
C PHE A 147 -8.28 -4.34 10.41
N THR A 148 -8.56 -3.60 11.47
CA THR A 148 -8.39 -2.13 11.48
C THR A 148 -6.91 -1.75 11.42
N THR A 149 -6.05 -2.41 12.20
CA THR A 149 -4.60 -2.13 12.19
C THR A 149 -3.98 -2.42 10.83
N LEU A 150 -4.35 -3.55 10.20
CA LEU A 150 -3.83 -3.94 8.89
C LEU A 150 -4.27 -2.95 7.79
N THR A 151 -5.55 -2.62 7.73
CA THR A 151 -6.09 -1.64 6.77
C THR A 151 -5.39 -0.29 6.91
N LEU A 152 -5.25 0.23 8.14
CA LEU A 152 -4.59 1.52 8.38
C LEU A 152 -3.09 1.47 8.04
N ALA A 153 -2.42 0.35 8.34
CA ALA A 153 -1.00 0.16 8.02
C ALA A 153 -0.76 0.16 6.51
N GLN A 154 -1.65 -0.48 5.74
CA GLN A 154 -1.62 -0.47 4.28
C GLN A 154 -1.79 0.94 3.72
N MET A 155 -2.69 1.75 4.30
CA MET A 155 -2.87 3.15 3.89
C MET A 155 -1.63 4.00 4.19
N GLY A 156 -0.99 3.79 5.34
CA GLY A 156 0.31 4.39 5.65
C GLY A 156 1.38 3.97 4.65
N ASN A 157 1.44 2.68 4.31
CA ASN A 157 2.36 2.16 3.31
C ASN A 157 2.09 2.74 1.90
N ALA A 158 0.83 2.92 1.50
CA ALA A 158 0.45 3.54 0.24
C ALA A 158 1.02 4.95 0.12
N LEU A 159 0.96 5.74 1.21
CA LEU A 159 1.57 7.07 1.28
C LEU A 159 3.10 7.00 1.21
N ALA A 160 3.72 6.05 1.91
CA ALA A 160 5.18 5.90 1.93
C ALA A 160 5.75 5.46 0.57
N ILE A 161 5.03 4.65 -0.20
CA ILE A 161 5.46 4.09 -1.49
C ILE A 161 5.34 5.11 -2.66
N ARG A 162 4.65 6.23 -2.46
CA ARG A 162 4.53 7.31 -3.48
C ARG A 162 5.86 7.73 -4.10
N SER A 163 6.93 7.68 -3.31
CA SER A 163 8.30 7.86 -3.78
C SER A 163 9.21 6.74 -3.32
N SER A 164 10.08 6.29 -4.25
CA SER A 164 11.06 5.23 -4.00
C SER A 164 12.28 5.69 -3.21
N ILE A 165 12.55 7.00 -3.19
CA ILE A 165 13.77 7.60 -2.65
C ILE A 165 13.42 8.76 -1.71
N ASP A 166 12.59 9.68 -2.16
CA ASP A 166 12.23 10.87 -1.39
C ASP A 166 11.24 10.53 -0.27
N SER A 167 11.30 11.32 0.80
CA SER A 167 10.32 11.24 1.88
C SER A 167 8.98 11.83 1.44
N LEU A 168 7.87 11.35 2.01
CA LEU A 168 6.55 11.94 1.82
C LEU A 168 6.54 13.46 2.10
N PHE A 169 7.29 13.90 3.11
CA PHE A 169 7.40 15.31 3.48
C PHE A 169 8.16 16.15 2.45
N THR A 170 9.05 15.52 1.67
CA THR A 170 9.83 16.20 0.62
C THR A 170 9.04 16.32 -0.69
N ILE A 171 8.28 15.30 -1.05
CA ILE A 171 7.41 15.33 -2.25
C ILE A 171 6.09 16.07 -2.01
N GLY A 172 5.74 16.30 -0.74
CA GLY A 172 4.49 16.93 -0.32
C GLY A 172 3.33 15.94 -0.21
N VAL A 173 2.59 16.02 0.89
CA VAL A 173 1.40 15.18 1.11
C VAL A 173 0.32 15.45 0.06
N PHE A 174 0.13 16.71 -0.33
CA PHE A 174 -0.93 17.14 -1.26
C PHE A 174 -0.54 17.13 -2.75
N SER A 175 0.64 16.63 -3.12
CA SER A 175 1.06 16.59 -4.53
C SER A 175 0.28 15.59 -5.39
N ASN A 176 -0.41 14.63 -4.75
CA ASN A 176 -1.35 13.72 -5.39
C ASN A 176 -2.68 13.76 -4.62
N PRO A 177 -3.63 14.63 -5.00
CA PRO A 177 -4.90 14.78 -4.29
C PRO A 177 -5.75 13.51 -4.37
N LEU A 178 -5.62 12.72 -5.43
CA LEU A 178 -6.32 11.44 -5.56
C LEU A 178 -5.87 10.45 -4.49
N MET A 179 -4.56 10.37 -4.22
CA MET A 179 -4.04 9.52 -3.15
C MET A 179 -4.58 9.92 -1.78
N ILE A 180 -4.66 11.22 -1.49
CA ILE A 180 -5.23 11.70 -0.22
C ILE A 180 -6.73 11.43 -0.16
N ALA A 181 -7.46 11.61 -1.25
CA ALA A 181 -8.88 11.27 -1.33
C ALA A 181 -9.11 9.76 -1.10
N SER A 182 -8.30 8.89 -1.71
CA SER A 182 -8.35 7.44 -1.49
C SER A 182 -8.09 7.08 -0.03
N VAL A 183 -7.07 7.66 0.60
CA VAL A 183 -6.77 7.41 2.02
C VAL A 183 -7.90 7.91 2.92
N LEU A 184 -8.38 9.14 2.73
CA LEU A 184 -9.47 9.68 3.56
C LEU A 184 -10.77 8.89 3.37
N LEU A 185 -11.11 8.52 2.14
CA LEU A 185 -12.29 7.72 1.84
C LEU A 185 -12.21 6.34 2.49
N THR A 186 -11.09 5.64 2.33
CA THR A 186 -10.89 4.33 2.97
C THR A 186 -10.94 4.43 4.49
N PHE A 187 -10.42 5.52 5.09
CA PHE A 187 -10.48 5.74 6.53
C PHE A 187 -11.93 5.87 7.01
N VAL A 188 -12.71 6.72 6.35
CA VAL A 188 -14.13 6.93 6.66
C VAL A 188 -14.92 5.64 6.47
N LEU A 189 -14.68 4.89 5.39
CA LEU A 189 -15.33 3.62 5.14
C LEU A 189 -14.94 2.57 6.19
N GLN A 190 -13.67 2.52 6.61
CA GLN A 190 -13.22 1.65 7.70
C GLN A 190 -13.94 1.96 9.01
N LEU A 191 -14.10 3.25 9.35
CA LEU A 191 -14.89 3.66 10.52
C LEU A 191 -16.36 3.24 10.39
N ALA A 192 -16.94 3.36 9.19
CA ALA A 192 -18.29 2.89 8.93
C ALA A 192 -18.43 1.38 9.15
N LEU A 193 -17.45 0.57 8.73
CA LEU A 193 -17.45 -0.88 8.95
C LEU A 193 -17.43 -1.26 10.43
N ILE A 194 -16.79 -0.47 11.29
CA ILE A 194 -16.68 -0.80 12.72
C ILE A 194 -17.73 -0.11 13.59
N TYR A 195 -18.46 0.91 13.12
CA TYR A 195 -19.46 1.64 13.93
C TYR A 195 -20.89 1.58 13.40
N VAL A 196 -21.14 1.18 12.15
CA VAL A 196 -22.50 1.08 11.59
C VAL A 196 -23.03 -0.34 11.82
N PRO A 197 -24.13 -0.55 12.58
CA PRO A 197 -24.61 -1.88 12.96
C PRO A 197 -24.96 -2.81 11.78
N PHE A 198 -25.41 -2.24 10.67
CA PHE A 198 -25.67 -3.02 9.44
C PHE A 198 -24.39 -3.59 8.85
N LEU A 199 -23.33 -2.77 8.78
CA LEU A 199 -22.03 -3.18 8.24
C LEU A 199 -21.32 -4.15 9.20
N GLN A 200 -21.42 -3.93 10.51
CA GLN A 200 -20.86 -4.83 11.52
C GLN A 200 -21.34 -6.27 11.38
N LYS A 201 -22.65 -6.47 11.12
CA LYS A 201 -23.23 -7.80 10.90
C LYS A 201 -22.69 -8.49 9.64
N ILE A 202 -22.43 -7.72 8.59
CA ILE A 202 -21.94 -8.22 7.31
C ILE A 202 -20.45 -8.58 7.41
N PHE A 203 -19.66 -7.71 8.04
CA PHE A 203 -18.20 -7.84 8.13
C PHE A 203 -17.71 -8.56 9.38
N ASN A 204 -18.62 -8.98 10.26
CA ASN A 204 -18.34 -9.61 11.54
C ASN A 204 -17.34 -8.79 12.38
N THR A 205 -17.64 -7.50 12.55
CA THR A 205 -16.84 -6.54 13.31
C THR A 205 -17.60 -6.06 14.55
N VAL A 206 -16.84 -5.58 15.54
CA VAL A 206 -17.38 -4.99 16.77
C VAL A 206 -16.87 -3.56 16.93
N PRO A 207 -17.61 -2.69 17.65
CA PRO A 207 -17.16 -1.32 17.83
C PRO A 207 -15.90 -1.28 18.68
N LEU A 208 -14.86 -0.61 18.18
CA LEU A 208 -13.67 -0.33 18.96
C LEU A 208 -13.90 0.89 19.84
N SER A 209 -13.48 0.82 21.10
CA SER A 209 -13.37 1.97 21.98
C SER A 209 -12.35 2.98 21.42
N GLY A 210 -12.42 4.24 21.89
CA GLY A 210 -11.47 5.27 21.47
C GLY A 210 -10.01 4.90 21.76
N MET A 211 -9.74 4.15 22.84
CA MET A 211 -8.40 3.67 23.18
C MET A 211 -7.93 2.56 22.23
N GLU A 212 -8.79 1.60 21.92
CA GLU A 212 -8.49 0.53 20.95
C GLU A 212 -8.21 1.08 19.56
N LEU A 213 -9.00 2.07 19.12
CA LEU A 213 -8.77 2.76 17.86
C LEU A 213 -7.45 3.55 17.89
N LEU A 214 -7.14 4.24 18.98
CA LEU A 214 -5.87 4.96 19.15
C LEU A 214 -4.68 4.00 19.07
N PHE A 215 -4.74 2.83 19.73
CA PHE A 215 -3.68 1.84 19.63
C PHE A 215 -3.53 1.27 18.22
N SER A 216 -4.63 1.01 17.52
CA SER A 216 -4.61 0.58 16.11
C SER A 216 -3.96 1.65 15.22
N LEU A 217 -4.27 2.93 15.45
CA LEU A 217 -3.67 4.07 14.75
C LEU A 217 -2.16 4.21 15.04
N LEU A 218 -1.74 4.08 16.30
CA LEU A 218 -0.33 4.15 16.67
C LEU A 218 0.47 2.97 16.10
N ALA A 219 -0.08 1.76 16.18
CA ALA A 219 0.53 0.56 15.62
C ALA A 219 0.68 0.68 14.10
N SER A 220 -0.38 1.05 13.38
CA SER A 220 -0.32 1.26 11.93
C SER A 220 0.62 2.40 11.54
N PHE A 221 0.66 3.50 12.29
CA PHE A 221 1.60 4.60 12.07
C PHE A 221 3.06 4.18 12.24
N SER A 222 3.35 3.23 13.14
CA SER A 222 4.71 2.71 13.32
C SER A 222 5.27 2.08 12.03
N VAL A 223 4.42 1.42 11.23
CA VAL A 223 4.81 0.87 9.91
C VAL A 223 5.26 1.98 8.98
N PHE A 224 4.48 3.07 8.89
CA PHE A 224 4.82 4.24 8.08
C PHE A 224 6.17 4.83 8.50
N VAL A 225 6.39 5.00 9.81
CA VAL A 225 7.65 5.52 10.35
C VAL A 225 8.82 4.63 9.97
N VAL A 226 8.70 3.31 10.11
CA VAL A 226 9.77 2.36 9.73
C VAL A 226 10.12 2.48 8.25
N VAL A 227 9.13 2.58 7.36
CA VAL A 227 9.37 2.70 5.92
C VAL A 227 10.03 4.06 5.56
N GLU A 228 9.61 5.15 6.20
CA GLU A 228 10.26 6.46 6.00
C GLU A 228 11.70 6.49 6.53
N LEU A 229 11.97 5.83 7.67
CA LEU A 229 13.32 5.66 8.20
C LEU A 229 14.20 4.84 7.25
N GLU A 230 13.68 3.75 6.68
CA GLU A 230 14.39 2.96 5.66
C GLU A 230 14.80 3.84 4.47
N LYS A 231 13.89 4.67 3.96
CA LYS A 231 14.19 5.63 2.87
C LYS A 231 15.25 6.64 3.29
N TRP A 232 15.20 7.14 4.52
CA TRP A 232 16.22 8.05 5.03
C TRP A 232 17.61 7.41 5.10
N PHE A 233 17.74 6.20 5.63
CA PHE A 233 19.02 5.49 5.68
C PHE A 233 19.59 5.19 4.29
N ARG A 234 18.73 4.81 3.33
CA ARG A 234 19.16 4.60 1.94
C ARG A 234 19.71 5.86 1.29
N ARG A 235 19.04 7.00 1.48
CA ARG A 235 19.54 8.30 1.01
C ARG A 235 20.91 8.64 1.59
N GLN A 236 21.16 8.35 2.87
CA GLN A 236 22.47 8.58 3.48
C GLN A 236 23.57 7.66 2.92
N ARG A 237 23.21 6.45 2.50
CA ARG A 237 24.14 5.49 1.88
C ARG A 237 24.38 5.75 0.39
N GLY A 238 23.68 6.73 -0.20
CA GLY A 238 23.75 7.01 -1.64
C GLY A 238 23.03 5.97 -2.50
N GLU A 239 22.09 5.23 -1.93
CA GLU A 239 21.29 4.16 -2.58
C GLU A 239 19.86 4.57 -2.95
#